data_AF-A0A504YM39-F1
#
_entry.id   AF-A0A504YM39-F1
#
_cell.length_a   1.000
_cell.length_b   1.000
_cell.length_c   1.000
_cell.angle_alpha   90.00
_cell.angle_beta   90.00
_cell.angle_gamma   90.00
#
_symmetry.space_group_name_H-M   'P 1'
#
loop_
_entity.id
_entity.type
_entity.pdbx_description
1 polymer ?
#
loop_
_entity_poly.entity_id
_entity_poly.type
_entity_poly.pdbx_seq_one_letter_code
_entity_poly.pdbx_strand_id
1 'polypeptide(L)'
;MNIEEPHFISYKKPKLWKPPIKLSDCSSEYLAHCPVDYSLLRNPFSKKPEKFDPEEEAKLWRGLGIVRPVEEPDTPVTDDAEVSNVFFMSCCHSVDGIYICIRYDFAERQSKLANWFDLPKPNVTDEDREDLDVVRMRRALTTATHVRRSDTKARYYQRGVVVDDPGSFYDRLPRKQRGKTIVDELLANAELMRQQRKRYSKIERENAEKRSAMRRQKQQHLKRLKQKGAKKQRTIVVPT
;
A
#
# COMPACT_ATOMS: atom_id res chain seq x y z
N MET A 1 -70.15 17.40 -1.40
CA MET A 1 -69.27 18.35 -2.11
C MET A 1 -68.27 17.50 -2.88
N ASN A 2 -68.33 17.56 -4.21
CA ASN A 2 -67.52 16.75 -5.11
C ASN A 2 -66.04 17.12 -4.94
N ILE A 3 -65.21 16.12 -4.64
CA ILE A 3 -63.76 16.23 -4.56
C ILE A 3 -63.24 15.93 -5.97
N GLU A 4 -62.67 16.95 -6.60
CA GLU A 4 -62.07 16.84 -7.94
C GLU A 4 -60.85 15.92 -7.89
N GLU A 5 -60.86 14.89 -8.72
CA GLU A 5 -59.71 13.98 -8.92
C GLU A 5 -58.57 14.71 -9.65
N PRO A 6 -57.30 14.51 -9.26
CA PRO A 6 -56.18 15.18 -9.91
C PRO A 6 -55.94 14.63 -11.33
N HIS A 7 -55.98 15.52 -12.32
CA HIS A 7 -55.70 15.24 -13.72
C HIS A 7 -54.29 14.67 -13.95
N PHE A 8 -54.23 13.43 -14.44
CA PHE A 8 -53.00 12.77 -14.87
C PHE A 8 -52.48 13.40 -16.17
N ILE A 9 -51.30 14.03 -16.13
CA ILE A 9 -50.63 14.59 -17.30
C ILE A 9 -50.08 13.44 -18.15
N SER A 10 -50.79 13.12 -19.23
CA SER A 10 -50.36 12.15 -20.24
C SER A 10 -49.17 12.71 -21.06
N TYR A 11 -47.96 12.23 -20.82
CA TYR A 11 -46.77 12.51 -21.64
C TYR A 11 -46.87 11.86 -23.03
N LYS A 12 -47.59 12.51 -23.95
CA LYS A 12 -47.57 12.14 -25.37
C LYS A 12 -46.33 12.77 -26.03
N LYS A 13 -45.31 11.93 -26.22
CA LYS A 13 -44.08 12.06 -27.05
C LYS A 13 -42.78 12.21 -26.24
N PRO A 14 -41.78 11.31 -26.42
CA PRO A 14 -40.47 11.51 -25.84
C PRO A 14 -39.79 12.69 -26.56
N LYS A 15 -39.54 13.78 -25.85
CA LYS A 15 -38.62 14.83 -26.33
C LYS A 15 -37.21 14.25 -26.27
N LEU A 16 -36.72 13.71 -27.38
CA LEU A 16 -35.31 13.36 -27.54
C LEU A 16 -34.49 14.65 -27.48
N TRP A 17 -33.59 14.72 -26.50
CA TRP A 17 -32.65 15.82 -26.35
C TRP A 17 -31.75 15.92 -27.59
N LYS A 18 -31.62 17.12 -28.16
CA LYS A 18 -30.70 17.40 -29.27
C LYS A 18 -29.51 18.18 -28.73
N PRO A 19 -28.27 17.75 -28.99
CA PRO A 19 -27.10 18.49 -28.56
C PRO A 19 -27.05 19.87 -29.25
N PRO A 20 -26.42 20.87 -28.60
CA PRO A 20 -26.37 22.25 -29.09
C PRO A 20 -25.46 22.45 -30.32
N ILE A 21 -24.88 21.38 -30.87
CA ILE A 21 -23.95 21.42 -32.01
C ILE A 21 -24.52 20.50 -33.09
N LYS A 22 -24.60 20.98 -34.34
CA LYS A 22 -24.91 20.13 -35.49
C LYS A 22 -23.69 19.25 -35.74
N LEU A 23 -23.82 17.94 -35.60
CA LEU A 23 -22.74 16.95 -35.82
C LEU A 23 -22.16 16.95 -37.25
N SER A 24 -22.63 17.84 -38.14
CA SER A 24 -22.07 18.08 -39.47
C SER A 24 -20.86 19.03 -39.49
N ASP A 25 -20.60 19.78 -38.40
CA ASP A 25 -19.49 20.76 -38.32
C ASP A 25 -18.28 20.26 -37.50
N CYS A 26 -18.31 19.03 -36.98
CA CYS A 26 -17.07 18.38 -36.55
C CYS A 26 -16.34 17.95 -37.82
N SER A 27 -15.42 18.80 -38.28
CA SER A 27 -14.55 18.54 -39.40
C SER A 27 -13.98 17.12 -39.33
N SER A 28 -13.93 16.45 -40.49
CA SER A 28 -13.40 15.11 -40.71
C SER A 28 -11.97 14.89 -40.18
N GLU A 29 -11.27 15.96 -39.77
CA GLU A 29 -9.93 15.92 -39.22
C GLU A 29 -9.88 15.45 -37.77
N TYR A 30 -10.89 15.75 -36.94
CA TYR A 30 -10.90 15.30 -35.54
C TYR A 30 -11.16 13.78 -35.41
N LEU A 31 -11.78 13.17 -36.43
CA LEU A 31 -12.02 11.72 -36.51
C LEU A 31 -10.84 10.95 -37.13
N ALA A 32 -9.85 11.63 -37.73
CA ALA A 32 -8.67 10.94 -38.29
C ALA A 32 -7.69 10.46 -37.20
N HIS A 33 -7.82 10.96 -35.96
CA HIS A 33 -6.88 10.69 -34.87
C HIS A 33 -7.49 9.97 -33.65
N CYS A 34 -8.73 9.48 -33.72
CA CYS A 34 -9.17 8.55 -32.68
C CYS A 34 -8.72 7.12 -33.01
N PRO A 35 -8.09 6.41 -32.05
CA PRO A 35 -7.65 5.02 -32.23
C PRO A 35 -8.81 4.00 -32.20
N VAL A 36 -10.06 4.46 -32.06
CA VAL A 36 -11.23 3.59 -32.04
C VAL A 36 -11.70 3.42 -33.47
N ASP A 37 -11.58 2.20 -33.99
CA ASP A 37 -12.02 1.85 -35.34
C ASP A 37 -13.53 2.11 -35.49
N TYR A 38 -13.87 3.09 -36.32
CA TYR A 38 -15.24 3.58 -36.50
C TYR A 38 -16.14 2.57 -37.22
N SER A 39 -15.58 1.47 -37.72
CA SER A 39 -16.33 0.28 -38.17
C SER A 39 -17.27 -0.26 -37.09
N LEU A 40 -16.90 -0.12 -35.80
CA LEU A 40 -17.66 -0.59 -34.64
C LEU A 40 -18.84 0.32 -34.27
N LEU A 41 -18.85 1.57 -34.75
CA LEU A 41 -19.94 2.54 -34.51
C LEU A 41 -20.96 2.56 -35.66
N ARG A 42 -20.73 1.76 -36.71
CA ARG A 42 -21.71 1.57 -37.79
C ARG A 42 -22.81 0.65 -37.27
N ASN A 43 -24.05 1.16 -37.21
CA ASN A 43 -25.22 0.39 -36.76
C ASN A 43 -25.32 -0.94 -37.55
N PRO A 44 -25.05 -2.10 -36.92
CA PRO A 44 -24.97 -3.38 -37.62
C PRO A 44 -26.34 -3.88 -38.09
N PHE A 45 -27.43 -3.30 -37.55
CA PHE A 45 -28.80 -3.69 -37.86
C PHE A 45 -29.41 -2.91 -39.05
N SER A 46 -28.66 -1.98 -39.66
CA SER A 46 -29.16 -1.17 -40.78
C SER A 46 -28.93 -1.80 -42.15
N LYS A 47 -28.03 -2.77 -42.28
CA LYS A 47 -27.85 -3.53 -43.51
C LYS A 47 -28.58 -4.87 -43.35
N LYS A 48 -29.28 -5.32 -44.39
CA LYS A 48 -29.82 -6.68 -44.44
C LYS A 48 -28.68 -7.66 -44.10
N PRO A 49 -28.93 -8.73 -43.33
CA PRO A 49 -27.88 -9.68 -42.99
C PRO A 49 -27.21 -10.14 -44.28
N GLU A 50 -25.88 -10.05 -44.29
CA GLU A 50 -25.06 -10.51 -45.41
C GLU A 50 -25.32 -12.02 -45.54
N LYS A 51 -25.69 -12.48 -46.74
CA LYS A 51 -25.98 -13.90 -46.96
C LYS A 51 -24.64 -14.63 -46.89
N PHE A 52 -24.39 -15.31 -45.78
CA PHE A 52 -23.19 -16.11 -45.62
C PHE A 52 -23.36 -17.45 -46.32
N ASP A 53 -22.37 -17.83 -47.12
CA ASP A 53 -22.33 -19.16 -47.71
C ASP A 53 -22.03 -20.18 -46.60
N PRO A 54 -22.80 -21.28 -46.50
CA PRO A 54 -22.67 -22.25 -45.41
C PRO A 54 -21.26 -22.84 -45.27
N GLU A 55 -20.52 -22.89 -46.38
CA GLU A 55 -19.15 -23.41 -46.43
C GLU A 55 -18.12 -22.46 -45.81
N GLU A 56 -18.27 -21.15 -46.03
CA GLU A 56 -17.40 -20.13 -45.44
C GLU A 56 -17.66 -20.00 -43.95
N GLU A 57 -18.92 -20.09 -43.55
CA GLU A 57 -19.32 -20.15 -42.16
C GLU A 57 -18.70 -21.39 -41.49
N ALA A 58 -18.82 -22.59 -42.07
CA ALA A 58 -18.21 -23.80 -41.55
C ALA A 58 -16.66 -23.75 -41.50
N LYS A 59 -16.02 -22.97 -42.38
CA LYS A 59 -14.57 -22.72 -42.37
C LYS A 59 -14.16 -21.78 -41.24
N LEU A 60 -14.92 -20.73 -41.01
CA LEU A 60 -14.74 -19.81 -39.89
C LEU A 60 -14.91 -20.53 -38.54
N TRP A 61 -15.97 -21.34 -38.40
CA TRP A 61 -16.21 -22.12 -37.18
C TRP A 61 -15.13 -23.18 -36.92
N ARG A 62 -14.56 -23.77 -37.98
CA ARG A 62 -13.38 -24.66 -37.86
C ARG A 62 -12.14 -23.90 -37.39
N GLY A 63 -11.90 -22.70 -37.92
CA GLY A 63 -10.75 -21.85 -37.52
C GLY A 63 -10.86 -21.33 -36.08
N LEU A 64 -12.08 -21.14 -35.58
CA LEU A 64 -12.36 -20.72 -34.20
C LEU A 64 -12.33 -21.89 -33.19
N GLY A 65 -12.14 -23.13 -33.64
CA GLY A 65 -11.93 -24.29 -32.78
C GLY A 65 -13.15 -24.73 -31.94
N ILE A 66 -14.34 -24.16 -32.17
CA ILE A 66 -15.55 -24.43 -31.39
C ILE A 66 -16.23 -25.75 -31.81
N VAL A 67 -16.04 -26.17 -33.07
CA VAL A 67 -16.60 -27.43 -33.59
C VAL A 67 -15.45 -28.41 -33.82
N ARG A 68 -15.28 -29.39 -32.93
CA ARG A 68 -14.53 -30.60 -33.26
C ARG A 68 -15.43 -31.50 -34.12
N PRO A 69 -15.03 -31.91 -35.33
CA PRO A 69 -15.75 -32.99 -36.00
C PRO A 69 -15.64 -34.26 -35.15
N VAL A 70 -16.75 -34.99 -35.03
CA VAL A 70 -16.74 -36.36 -34.55
C VAL A 70 -15.84 -37.15 -35.50
N GLU A 71 -14.82 -37.78 -34.93
CA GLU A 71 -13.73 -38.46 -35.63
C GLU A 71 -14.28 -39.62 -36.49
N GLU A 72 -13.96 -39.63 -37.78
CA GLU A 72 -13.75 -40.89 -38.49
C GLU A 72 -12.32 -41.39 -38.15
N PRO A 73 -12.14 -42.69 -37.91
CA PRO A 73 -10.86 -43.23 -37.50
C PRO A 73 -9.90 -43.22 -38.69
N ASP A 74 -8.61 -43.01 -38.39
CA ASP A 74 -7.46 -43.17 -39.28
C ASP A 74 -6.89 -41.87 -39.89
N THR A 75 -6.30 -41.01 -39.05
CA THR A 75 -5.08 -40.28 -39.44
C THR A 75 -4.04 -40.32 -38.31
N PRO A 76 -2.75 -40.55 -38.62
CA PRO A 76 -1.71 -40.68 -37.60
C PRO A 76 -1.40 -39.32 -36.99
N VAL A 77 -1.44 -39.31 -35.66
CA VAL A 77 -1.07 -38.20 -34.78
C VAL A 77 0.43 -37.89 -34.97
N THR A 78 0.74 -36.74 -35.56
CA THR A 78 2.05 -36.09 -35.37
C THR A 78 1.90 -35.09 -34.23
N ASP A 79 2.33 -35.49 -33.05
CA ASP A 79 2.41 -34.68 -31.83
C ASP A 79 3.55 -33.65 -31.90
N ASP A 80 3.54 -32.72 -32.86
CA ASP A 80 4.61 -31.70 -32.92
C ASP A 80 4.09 -30.37 -33.49
N ALA A 81 3.15 -29.75 -32.78
CA ALA A 81 3.01 -28.29 -32.81
C ALA A 81 2.21 -27.84 -31.60
N GLU A 82 2.91 -27.62 -30.48
CA GLU A 82 2.46 -26.66 -29.48
C GLU A 82 2.40 -25.28 -30.15
N VAL A 83 1.36 -25.02 -30.94
CA VAL A 83 0.96 -23.66 -31.30
C VAL A 83 0.31 -23.08 -30.06
N SER A 84 1.14 -22.84 -29.03
CA SER A 84 0.78 -21.95 -27.95
C SER A 84 0.51 -20.61 -28.62
N ASN A 85 -0.76 -20.27 -28.79
CA ASN A 85 -1.17 -18.99 -29.34
C ASN A 85 -0.43 -17.89 -28.58
N VAL A 86 0.53 -17.24 -29.26
CA VAL A 86 1.33 -16.14 -28.71
C VAL A 86 0.42 -15.00 -28.21
N PHE A 87 -0.73 -14.86 -28.86
CA PHE A 87 -1.80 -13.95 -28.46
C PHE A 87 -2.42 -14.32 -27.10
N PHE A 88 -2.52 -15.62 -26.79
CA PHE A 88 -3.08 -16.10 -25.54
C PHE A 88 -2.09 -15.98 -24.37
N MET A 89 -0.77 -16.01 -24.60
CA MET A 89 0.22 -15.76 -23.54
C MET A 89 0.50 -14.27 -23.29
N SER A 90 0.28 -13.41 -24.29
CA SER A 90 0.52 -11.96 -24.15
C SER A 90 -0.72 -11.16 -23.70
N CYS A 91 -1.95 -11.69 -23.86
CA CYS A 91 -3.18 -10.95 -23.54
C CYS A 91 -3.96 -11.49 -22.32
N CYS A 92 -3.50 -12.53 -21.62
CA CYS A 92 -4.23 -13.07 -20.47
C CYS A 92 -3.83 -12.43 -19.13
N HIS A 93 -4.31 -11.21 -18.89
CA HIS A 93 -4.84 -10.83 -17.57
C HIS A 93 -6.39 -10.88 -17.58
N SER A 94 -7.02 -11.56 -18.56
CA SER A 94 -8.45 -11.42 -18.87
C SER A 94 -9.42 -12.22 -17.99
N VAL A 95 -8.97 -12.82 -16.88
CA VAL A 95 -9.84 -13.51 -15.90
C VAL A 95 -10.08 -12.70 -14.63
N ASP A 96 -9.34 -11.61 -14.46
CA ASP A 96 -9.51 -10.72 -13.31
C ASP A 96 -10.52 -9.62 -13.62
N GLY A 97 -11.54 -9.48 -12.76
CA GLY A 97 -12.49 -8.38 -12.87
C GLY A 97 -11.79 -7.02 -12.75
N ILE A 98 -12.36 -5.97 -13.36
CA ILE A 98 -11.77 -4.61 -13.43
C ILE A 98 -11.20 -4.12 -12.08
N TYR A 99 -11.87 -4.42 -10.96
CA TYR A 99 -11.44 -4.05 -9.62
C TYR A 99 -10.13 -4.72 -9.19
N ILE A 100 -9.89 -5.97 -9.60
CA ILE A 100 -8.68 -6.72 -9.30
C ILE A 100 -7.49 -6.09 -10.06
N CYS A 101 -7.66 -5.76 -11.34
CA CYS A 101 -6.66 -5.04 -12.12
C CYS A 101 -6.30 -3.69 -11.51
N ILE A 102 -7.30 -2.89 -11.11
CA ILE A 102 -7.07 -1.60 -10.42
C ILE A 102 -6.28 -1.79 -9.12
N ARG A 103 -6.54 -2.87 -8.37
CA ARG A 103 -5.77 -3.18 -7.15
C ARG A 103 -4.33 -3.56 -7.46
N TYR A 104 -4.07 -4.37 -8.49
CA TYR A 104 -2.72 -4.71 -8.91
C TYR A 104 -1.94 -3.47 -9.34
N ASP A 105 -2.52 -2.63 -10.20
CA ASP A 105 -1.91 -1.37 -10.62
C ASP A 105 -1.60 -0.45 -9.42
N PHE A 106 -2.53 -0.37 -8.47
CA PHE A 106 -2.31 0.40 -7.26
C PHE A 106 -1.20 -0.20 -6.39
N ALA A 107 -1.16 -1.53 -6.25
CA ALA A 107 -0.11 -2.22 -5.51
C ALA A 107 1.26 -2.00 -6.16
N GLU A 108 1.36 -2.08 -7.49
CA GLU A 108 2.58 -1.80 -8.24
C GLU A 108 3.03 -0.34 -8.05
N ARG A 109 2.13 0.62 -8.16
CA ARG A 109 2.42 2.04 -7.89
C ARG A 109 2.85 2.31 -6.45
N GLN A 110 2.37 1.51 -5.48
CA GLN A 110 2.80 1.59 -4.08
C GLN A 110 4.03 0.73 -3.78
N SER A 111 4.47 -0.12 -4.70
CA SER A 111 5.62 -1.00 -4.50
C SER A 111 6.94 -0.28 -4.72
N LYS A 112 6.95 0.75 -5.57
CA LYS A 112 8.14 1.51 -5.97
C LYS A 112 7.88 3.00 -5.84
N LEU A 113 8.91 3.75 -5.48
CA LEU A 113 8.86 5.20 -5.45
C LEU A 113 9.34 5.77 -6.79
N ALA A 114 8.41 6.00 -7.72
CA ALA A 114 8.72 6.43 -9.10
C ALA A 114 9.57 7.72 -9.17
N ASN A 115 9.31 8.68 -8.29
CA ASN A 115 10.07 9.95 -8.25
C ASN A 115 11.49 9.81 -7.70
N TRP A 116 11.87 8.61 -7.24
CA TRP A 116 13.17 8.34 -6.62
C TRP A 116 13.72 7.00 -7.11
N PHE A 117 14.04 6.95 -8.41
CA PHE A 117 14.71 5.81 -9.06
C PHE A 117 14.09 4.44 -8.70
N ASP A 118 12.76 4.39 -8.62
CA ASP A 118 12.01 3.18 -8.29
C ASP A 118 12.41 2.53 -6.96
N LEU A 119 12.70 3.33 -5.92
CA LEU A 119 13.07 2.81 -4.61
C LEU A 119 11.99 1.84 -4.10
N PRO A 120 12.34 0.58 -3.83
CA PRO A 120 11.37 -0.44 -3.48
C PRO A 120 10.80 -0.19 -2.08
N LYS A 121 9.57 -0.65 -1.87
CA LYS A 121 8.93 -0.73 -0.57
C LYS A 121 9.33 -2.05 0.10
N PRO A 122 10.17 -2.03 1.13
CA PRO A 122 10.61 -3.26 1.78
C PRO A 122 9.50 -3.86 2.65
N ASN A 123 9.51 -5.19 2.75
CA ASN A 123 8.76 -5.92 3.76
C ASN A 123 9.50 -5.80 5.09
N VAL A 124 8.90 -5.14 6.07
CA VAL A 124 9.58 -4.81 7.34
C VAL A 124 9.78 -6.07 8.17
N THR A 125 11.01 -6.59 8.17
CA THR A 125 11.45 -7.70 9.03
C THR A 125 11.71 -7.22 10.46
N ASP A 126 11.83 -8.12 11.43
CA ASP A 126 12.09 -7.73 12.82
C ASP A 126 13.48 -7.07 13.00
N GLU A 127 14.50 -7.56 12.29
CA GLU A 127 15.84 -6.93 12.26
C GLU A 127 15.78 -5.50 11.72
N ASP A 128 14.98 -5.27 10.67
CA ASP A 128 14.77 -3.91 10.14
C ASP A 128 14.08 -3.00 11.16
N ARG A 129 13.16 -3.51 11.98
CA ARG A 129 12.48 -2.71 13.01
C ARG A 129 13.46 -2.24 14.06
N GLU A 130 14.33 -3.13 14.53
CA GLU A 130 15.34 -2.80 15.52
C GLU A 130 16.32 -1.73 14.99
N ASP A 131 16.79 -1.90 13.76
CA ASP A 131 17.66 -0.91 13.10
C ASP A 131 16.95 0.45 12.93
N LEU A 132 15.69 0.47 12.47
CA LEU A 132 14.91 1.69 12.31
C LEU A 132 14.67 2.41 13.65
N ASP A 133 14.45 1.66 14.72
CA ASP A 133 14.31 2.20 16.07
C ASP A 133 15.62 2.80 16.58
N VAL A 134 16.76 2.16 16.31
CA VAL A 134 18.09 2.73 16.60
C VAL A 134 18.29 4.05 15.85
N VAL A 135 17.97 4.10 14.55
CA VAL A 135 18.10 5.33 13.73
C VAL A 135 17.22 6.46 14.27
N ARG A 136 16.02 6.12 14.76
CA ARG A 136 15.10 7.07 15.40
C ARG A 136 15.64 7.57 16.74
N MET A 137 16.26 6.69 17.52
CA MET A 137 16.82 6.97 18.84
C MET A 137 18.28 7.42 18.81
N ARG A 138 18.88 7.68 17.63
CA ARG A 138 20.31 8.02 17.46
C ARG A 138 20.83 9.11 18.40
N ARG A 139 19.96 10.06 18.80
CA ARG A 139 20.28 11.13 19.76
C ARG A 139 20.64 10.62 21.17
N ALA A 140 20.16 9.44 21.56
CA ALA A 140 20.43 8.84 22.86
C ALA A 140 21.73 8.02 22.89
N LEU A 141 22.25 7.61 21.72
CA LEU A 141 23.40 6.71 21.61
C LEU A 141 24.69 7.35 22.11
N THR A 142 24.96 8.60 21.70
CA THR A 142 26.15 9.33 22.13
C THR A 142 25.74 10.66 22.77
N THR A 143 26.56 11.16 23.70
CA THR A 143 26.38 12.52 24.26
C THR A 143 27.12 13.58 23.46
N ALA A 144 28.15 13.20 22.72
CA ALA A 144 28.97 14.14 21.99
C ALA A 144 28.27 14.69 20.74
N THR A 145 27.49 13.85 20.05
CA THR A 145 26.85 14.25 18.80
C THR A 145 25.38 14.59 19.02
N HIS A 146 25.04 15.87 18.87
CA HIS A 146 23.66 16.34 18.90
C HIS A 146 23.06 16.31 17.49
N VAL A 147 22.21 15.31 17.20
CA VAL A 147 21.52 15.20 15.92
C VAL A 147 20.08 15.72 16.02
N ARG A 148 19.58 16.30 14.92
CA ARG A 148 18.17 16.70 14.80
C ARG A 148 17.25 15.49 15.06
N ARG A 149 16.17 15.74 15.80
CA ARG A 149 15.12 14.75 16.08
C ARG A 149 14.51 14.25 14.78
N SER A 150 14.31 12.94 14.66
CA SER A 150 13.58 12.34 13.54
C SER A 150 12.08 12.35 13.83
N ASP A 151 11.32 13.04 12.99
CA ASP A 151 9.86 13.15 13.13
C ASP A 151 9.10 12.19 12.20
N THR A 152 9.78 11.58 11.23
CA THR A 152 9.13 10.89 10.10
C THR A 152 9.27 9.37 10.16
N LYS A 153 8.15 8.65 9.99
CA LYS A 153 8.14 7.21 9.66
C LYS A 153 8.38 7.05 8.15
N ALA A 154 9.53 6.51 7.75
CA ALA A 154 9.83 6.25 6.34
C ALA A 154 8.98 5.08 5.82
N ARG A 155 8.27 5.28 4.70
CA ARG A 155 7.45 4.24 4.05
C ARG A 155 8.25 3.37 3.08
N TYR A 156 9.28 3.93 2.47
CA TYR A 156 10.19 3.29 1.52
C TYR A 156 11.60 3.47 2.07
N TYR A 157 12.39 2.40 2.08
CA TYR A 157 13.78 2.43 2.52
C TYR A 157 14.55 1.26 1.91
N GLN A 158 15.87 1.39 1.89
CA GLN A 158 16.77 0.33 1.47
C GLN A 158 17.92 0.26 2.47
N ARG A 159 18.26 -0.96 2.90
CA ARG A 159 19.48 -1.23 3.68
C ARG A 159 20.63 -1.39 2.70
N GLY A 160 21.71 -0.64 2.90
CA GLY A 160 22.94 -0.70 2.11
C GLY A 160 24.16 -0.71 3.00
N VAL A 161 25.29 -1.18 2.45
CA VAL A 161 26.58 -1.21 3.13
C VAL A 161 27.48 -0.14 2.51
N VAL A 162 28.19 0.62 3.34
CA VAL A 162 29.15 1.61 2.87
C VAL A 162 30.36 0.90 2.27
N VAL A 163 30.68 1.24 1.01
CA VAL A 163 31.88 0.75 0.33
C VAL A 163 33.04 1.67 0.73
N ASP A 164 34.16 1.08 1.17
CA ASP A 164 35.31 1.87 1.60
C ASP A 164 36.00 2.53 0.42
N ASP A 165 36.57 3.70 0.66
CA ASP A 165 37.42 4.38 -0.30
C ASP A 165 38.80 3.69 -0.39
N PRO A 166 39.36 3.48 -1.59
CA PRO A 166 40.65 2.83 -1.76
C PRO A 166 41.83 3.62 -1.14
N GLY A 167 41.71 4.93 -0.93
CA GLY A 167 42.77 5.79 -0.40
C GLY A 167 42.87 5.83 1.13
N SER A 168 41.82 5.47 1.87
CA SER A 168 41.75 5.60 3.34
C SER A 168 41.83 4.24 4.05
N PHE A 169 43.00 3.58 3.95
CA PHE A 169 43.21 2.25 4.53
C PHE A 169 43.03 2.19 6.06
N TYR A 170 43.46 3.23 6.78
CA TYR A 170 43.48 3.22 8.25
C TYR A 170 42.16 3.66 8.88
N ASP A 171 41.35 4.44 8.16
CA ASP A 171 40.07 4.93 8.66
C ASP A 171 38.93 3.90 8.47
N ARG A 172 39.15 2.88 7.65
CA ARG A 172 38.14 1.86 7.34
C ARG A 172 37.96 0.85 8.48
N LEU A 173 36.75 0.30 8.57
CA LEU A 173 36.41 -0.68 9.59
C LEU A 173 36.99 -2.08 9.26
N PRO A 174 37.75 -2.73 10.16
CA PRO A 174 38.28 -4.06 9.89
C PRO A 174 37.14 -5.08 9.75
N ARG A 175 37.36 -6.11 8.92
CA ARG A 175 36.34 -7.14 8.61
C ARG A 175 35.68 -7.77 9.84
N LYS A 176 36.40 -7.90 10.96
CA LYS A 176 35.90 -8.50 12.20
C LYS A 176 34.86 -7.63 12.92
N GLN A 177 34.89 -6.32 12.70
CA GLN A 177 33.97 -5.36 13.33
C GLN A 177 32.75 -5.06 12.47
N ARG A 178 32.72 -5.53 11.21
CA ARG A 178 31.57 -5.37 10.31
C ARG A 178 30.47 -6.35 10.70
N GLY A 179 29.33 -5.81 11.11
CA GLY A 179 28.14 -6.59 11.46
C GLY A 179 27.23 -6.78 10.26
N LYS A 180 26.16 -7.57 10.45
CA LYS A 180 25.07 -7.67 9.45
C LYS A 180 24.09 -6.51 9.56
N THR A 181 23.84 -6.05 10.78
CA THR A 181 22.89 -4.99 11.12
C THR A 181 23.57 -3.91 11.97
N ILE A 182 22.94 -2.74 12.05
CA ILE A 182 23.48 -1.62 12.83
C ILE A 182 23.48 -1.99 14.32
N VAL A 183 22.43 -2.69 14.77
CA VAL A 183 22.30 -3.17 16.16
C VAL A 183 23.44 -4.11 16.52
N ASP A 184 23.79 -5.06 15.64
CA ASP A 184 24.87 -6.03 15.86
C ASP A 184 26.23 -5.33 16.03
N GLU A 185 26.52 -4.34 15.18
CA GLU A 185 27.73 -3.51 15.31
C GLU A 185 27.79 -2.74 16.63
N LEU A 186 26.67 -2.19 17.08
CA LEU A 186 26.60 -1.49 18.35
C LEU A 186 26.83 -2.42 19.54
N LEU A 187 26.26 -3.63 19.50
CA LEU A 187 26.43 -4.65 20.54
C LEU A 187 27.86 -5.19 20.62
N ALA A 188 28.54 -5.31 19.49
CA ALA A 188 29.94 -5.71 19.43
C ALA A 188 30.89 -4.67 20.07
N ASN A 189 30.49 -3.40 20.15
CA ASN A 189 31.31 -2.34 20.72
C ASN A 189 31.25 -2.31 22.26
N ALA A 190 32.30 -2.82 22.90
CA ALA A 190 32.41 -2.92 24.35
C ALA A 190 32.36 -1.55 25.08
N GLU A 191 32.91 -0.50 24.48
CA GLU A 191 32.94 0.83 25.10
C GLU A 191 31.55 1.45 25.14
N LEU A 192 30.80 1.36 24.04
CA LEU A 192 29.43 1.81 23.98
C LEU A 192 28.56 1.06 24.99
N MET A 193 28.70 -0.27 25.06
CA MET A 193 27.98 -1.09 26.03
C MET A 193 28.29 -0.70 27.47
N ARG A 194 29.56 -0.42 27.81
CA ARG A 194 29.94 0.04 29.15
C ARG A 194 29.30 1.39 29.49
N GLN A 195 29.29 2.34 28.56
CA GLN A 195 28.67 3.65 28.75
C GLN A 195 27.15 3.54 28.92
N GLN A 196 26.49 2.75 28.09
CA GLN A 196 25.05 2.53 28.13
C GLN A 196 24.63 1.84 29.43
N ARG A 197 25.34 0.80 29.87
CA ARG A 197 25.09 0.15 31.18
C ARG A 197 25.18 1.13 32.34
N LYS A 198 26.22 1.97 32.37
CA LYS A 198 26.40 3.00 33.40
C LYS A 198 25.23 4.01 33.41
N ARG A 199 24.78 4.45 32.23
CA ARG A 199 23.62 5.36 32.10
C ARG A 199 22.34 4.69 32.55
N TYR A 200 22.10 3.45 32.12
CA TYR A 200 20.93 2.69 32.49
C TYR A 200 20.82 2.52 34.00
N SER A 201 21.89 2.09 34.68
CA SER A 201 21.90 1.97 36.15
C SER A 201 21.64 3.29 36.86
N LYS A 202 22.08 4.43 36.29
CA LYS A 202 21.78 5.76 36.83
C LYS A 202 20.29 6.09 36.69
N ILE A 203 19.72 5.86 35.51
CA ILE A 203 18.29 6.09 35.22
C ILE A 203 17.42 5.21 36.13
N GLU A 204 17.80 3.94 36.30
CA GLU A 204 17.07 3.00 37.15
C GLU A 204 17.03 3.46 38.61
N ARG A 205 18.17 3.87 39.18
CA ARG A 205 18.25 4.44 40.53
C ARG A 205 17.39 5.69 40.68
N GLU A 206 17.51 6.63 39.74
CA GLU A 206 16.73 7.87 39.76
C GLU A 206 15.21 7.58 39.67
N ASN A 207 14.81 6.63 38.84
CA ASN A 207 13.41 6.20 38.72
C ASN A 207 12.89 5.52 40.00
N ALA A 208 13.72 4.69 40.64
CA ALA A 208 13.40 4.05 41.92
C ALA A 208 13.23 5.09 43.03
N GLU A 209 14.14 6.06 43.12
CA GLU A 209 14.08 7.18 44.05
C GLU A 209 12.81 8.01 43.84
N LYS A 210 12.51 8.41 42.60
CA LYS A 210 11.27 9.12 42.24
C LYS A 210 10.03 8.34 42.65
N ARG A 211 9.99 7.03 42.38
CA ARG A 211 8.87 6.15 42.78
C ARG A 211 8.72 6.08 44.30
N SER A 212 9.82 5.99 45.04
CA SER A 212 9.80 5.98 46.51
C SER A 212 9.33 7.32 47.10
N ALA A 213 9.77 8.44 46.52
CA ALA A 213 9.39 9.79 46.92
C ALA A 213 7.88 10.03 46.70
N MET A 214 7.34 9.60 45.54
CA MET A 214 5.90 9.66 45.25
C MET A 214 5.08 8.83 46.26
N ARG A 215 5.55 7.63 46.61
CA ARG A 215 4.90 6.80 47.64
C ARG A 215 4.91 7.48 49.01
N ARG A 216 6.05 8.06 49.41
CA ARG A 216 6.20 8.81 50.68
C ARG A 216 5.26 10.02 50.73
N GLN A 217 5.18 10.80 49.65
CA GLN A 217 4.24 11.93 49.56
C GLN A 217 2.78 11.47 49.70
N LYS A 218 2.38 10.41 48.99
CA LYS A 218 1.02 9.87 49.08
C LYS A 218 0.68 9.43 50.50
N GLN A 219 1.62 8.74 51.17
CA GLN A 219 1.44 8.33 52.58
C GLN A 219 1.34 9.53 53.53
N GLN A 220 2.18 10.55 53.36
CA GLN A 220 2.12 11.77 54.15
C GLN A 220 0.80 12.52 53.93
N HIS A 221 0.33 12.61 52.69
CA HIS A 221 -0.96 13.22 52.36
C HIS A 221 -2.12 12.48 53.04
N LEU A 222 -2.14 11.14 52.96
CA LEU A 222 -3.16 10.32 53.63
C LEU A 222 -3.13 10.48 55.15
N LYS A 223 -1.93 10.52 55.76
CA LYS A 223 -1.76 10.81 57.20
C LYS A 223 -2.34 12.16 57.58
N ARG A 224 -2.10 13.21 56.79
CA ARG A 224 -2.66 14.55 57.02
C ARG A 224 -4.19 14.56 56.94
N LEU A 225 -4.78 13.84 55.99
CA LEU A 225 -6.24 13.71 55.88
C LEU A 225 -6.85 13.00 57.09
N LYS A 226 -6.26 11.87 57.52
CA LYS A 226 -6.71 11.14 58.72
C LYS A 226 -6.64 12.00 59.98
N GLN A 227 -5.54 12.73 60.18
CA GLN A 227 -5.39 13.64 61.32
C GLN A 227 -6.43 14.77 61.31
N LYS A 228 -6.77 15.33 60.15
CA LYS A 228 -7.84 16.34 60.02
C LYS A 228 -9.23 15.76 60.37
N GLY A 229 -9.53 14.54 59.92
CA GLY A 229 -10.79 13.85 60.27
C GLY A 229 -10.91 13.57 61.77
N ALA A 230 -9.84 13.07 62.40
CA ALA A 230 -9.82 12.82 63.83
C ALA A 230 -9.97 14.09 64.68
N LYS A 231 -9.35 15.21 64.28
CA LYS A 231 -9.54 16.51 64.96
C LYS A 231 -10.98 17.02 64.86
N LYS A 232 -11.61 16.91 63.69
CA LYS A 232 -13.03 17.29 63.51
C LYS A 232 -13.97 16.50 64.40
N GLN A 233 -13.77 15.18 64.53
CA GLN A 233 -14.61 14.36 65.42
C GLN A 233 -14.39 14.68 66.91
N ARG A 234 -13.17 15.05 67.32
CA ARG A 234 -12.88 15.44 68.71
C ARG A 234 -13.48 16.79 69.12
N THR A 235 -13.73 17.71 68.18
CA THR A 235 -14.40 19.00 68.44
C THR A 235 -15.93 18.93 68.47
N ILE A 236 -16.55 17.78 68.16
CA ILE A 236 -18.00 17.59 68.26
C ILE A 236 -18.33 17.05 69.66
N VAL A 237 -18.09 17.85 70.71
CA VAL A 237 -18.68 17.66 72.03
C VAL A 237 -18.79 19.03 72.67
N VAL A 238 -20.00 19.59 72.74
CA VAL A 238 -20.71 20.00 73.96
C VAL A 238 -22.11 20.48 73.53
N PRO A 239 -23.19 19.73 73.80
CA PRO A 239 -24.50 20.32 74.02
C PRO A 239 -24.63 20.69 75.50
N THR A 240 -24.84 21.98 75.76
CA THR A 240 -25.33 22.52 77.04
C THR A 240 -26.74 22.07 77.34
#